data_AF-A0AAD0AYY4-F1
#
_entry.id   AF-A0AAD0AYY4-F1
#
_cell.length_a   1.000
_cell.length_b   1.000
_cell.length_c   1.000
_cell.angle_alpha   90.00
_cell.angle_beta   90.00
_cell.angle_gamma   90.00
#
_symmetry.space_group_name_H-M   'P 1'
#
loop_
_entity.id
_entity.type
_entity.pdbx_description
1 polymer ?
#
loop_
_entity_poly.entity_id
_entity_poly.type
_entity_poly.pdbx_seq_one_letter_code
_entity_poly.pdbx_strand_id
1 'polypeptide(L)'
;MTVQLQTVAHPFALSGNHDVLEAAAGVPIHEALDAATGRLEAVVAGLRELMTEPAVSNAATLIYFAADAALALCYAAHAGVTPDLGGAA
;
A
#
# COMPACT_ATOMS: atom_id res chain seq x y z
N MET A 1 11.38 -27.16 4.32
CA MET A 1 10.33 -26.26 4.86
C MET A 1 10.69 -24.86 4.41
N THR A 2 9.91 -24.27 3.51
CA THR A 2 10.03 -22.86 3.15
C THR A 2 9.42 -22.04 4.29
N VAL A 3 10.15 -21.06 4.82
CA VAL A 3 9.66 -20.17 5.87
C VAL A 3 8.77 -19.12 5.20
N GLN A 4 7.48 -19.15 5.49
CA GLN A 4 6.52 -18.18 4.96
C GLN A 4 6.50 -16.92 5.84
N LEU A 5 6.85 -15.77 5.26
CA LEU A 5 6.81 -14.50 5.98
C LEU A 5 5.37 -14.06 6.22
N GLN A 6 5.09 -13.58 7.44
CA GLN A 6 3.78 -13.13 7.88
C GLN A 6 3.83 -11.71 8.41
N THR A 7 2.71 -10.99 8.30
CA THR A 7 2.53 -9.67 8.89
C THR A 7 2.58 -9.74 10.41
N VAL A 8 3.17 -8.71 11.01
CA VAL A 8 3.16 -8.49 12.46
C VAL A 8 2.16 -7.39 12.77
N ALA A 9 1.41 -7.54 13.87
CA ALA A 9 0.56 -6.48 14.39
C ALA A 9 1.39 -5.24 14.69
N HIS A 10 1.13 -4.14 13.98
CA HIS A 10 1.84 -2.89 14.19
C HIS A 10 0.95 -1.70 13.81
N PRO A 11 0.93 -0.61 14.62
CA PRO A 11 0.32 0.66 14.23
C PRO A 11 1.04 1.25 13.01
N PHE A 12 0.34 1.46 11.90
CA PHE A 12 0.96 1.99 10.67
C PHE A 12 0.59 3.45 10.39
N ALA A 13 -0.50 3.95 10.97
CA ALA A 13 -0.85 5.36 10.95
C ALA A 13 -1.34 5.80 12.32
N LEU A 14 -0.74 6.86 12.84
CA LEU A 14 -1.11 7.52 14.09
C LEU A 14 -1.48 8.98 13.77
N SER A 15 -2.71 9.40 14.05
CA SER A 15 -3.14 10.80 13.85
C SER A 15 -4.03 11.26 15.00
N GLY A 16 -3.82 12.49 15.49
CA GLY A 16 -4.64 13.06 16.57
C GLY A 16 -4.55 12.31 17.91
N ASN A 17 -5.57 12.46 18.76
CA ASN A 17 -5.57 11.87 20.10
C ASN A 17 -5.88 10.37 20.10
N HIS A 18 -6.60 9.84 19.12
CA HIS A 18 -6.77 8.39 18.87
C HIS A 18 -7.22 8.11 17.43
N ASP A 19 -6.33 8.20 16.44
CA ASP A 19 -6.46 7.38 15.22
C ASP A 19 -5.34 6.36 15.23
N VAL A 20 -5.70 5.07 15.34
CA VAL A 20 -4.78 3.94 15.17
C VAL A 20 -5.32 3.09 14.03
N LEU A 21 -4.61 3.05 12.91
CA LEU A 21 -4.77 1.99 11.93
C LEU A 21 -3.71 0.93 12.19
N GLU A 22 -4.13 -0.31 12.40
CA GLU A 22 -3.26 -1.44 12.73
C GLU A 22 -3.20 -2.45 11.60
N ALA A 23 -2.01 -2.97 11.31
CA ALA A 23 -1.83 -4.08 10.38
C ALA A 23 -2.34 -5.38 11.02
N ALA A 24 -3.23 -6.12 10.34
CA ALA A 24 -3.67 -7.42 10.81
C ALA A 24 -2.48 -8.40 10.83
N ALA A 25 -2.22 -9.04 11.97
CA ALA A 25 -1.15 -10.02 12.13
C ALA A 25 -1.49 -11.38 11.50
N GLY A 26 -0.46 -12.14 11.11
CA GLY A 26 -0.60 -13.51 10.64
C GLY A 26 -1.07 -13.66 9.19
N VAL A 27 -1.19 -12.56 8.45
CA VAL A 27 -1.48 -12.58 7.02
C VAL A 27 -0.17 -12.86 6.26
N PRO A 28 -0.16 -13.77 5.28
CA PRO A 28 1.01 -13.96 4.43
C PRO A 28 1.41 -12.65 3.76
N ILE A 29 2.70 -12.29 3.77
CA ILE A 29 3.15 -10.97 3.28
C ILE A 29 2.76 -10.74 1.81
N HIS A 30 2.81 -11.77 0.97
CA HIS A 30 2.41 -11.66 -0.43
C HIS A 30 0.93 -11.30 -0.57
N GLU A 31 0.03 -11.99 0.14
CA GLU A 31 -1.41 -11.66 0.14
C GLU A 31 -1.67 -10.25 0.66
N ALA A 32 -0.94 -9.82 1.70
CA ALA A 32 -1.07 -8.47 2.23
C ALA A 32 -0.61 -7.40 1.22
N LEU A 33 0.51 -7.63 0.53
CA LEU A 33 1.04 -6.72 -0.48
C LEU A 33 0.20 -6.71 -1.77
N ASP A 34 -0.32 -7.85 -2.21
CA ASP A 34 -1.30 -7.94 -3.31
C ASP A 34 -2.55 -7.11 -3.00
N ALA A 35 -3.08 -7.28 -1.79
CA ALA A 35 -4.28 -6.56 -1.37
C ALA A 35 -4.03 -5.06 -1.19
N ALA A 36 -2.82 -4.64 -0.77
CA ALA A 36 -2.43 -3.24 -0.71
C ALA A 36 -2.27 -2.64 -2.12
N THR A 37 -1.63 -3.38 -3.02
CA THR A 37 -1.42 -3.01 -4.42
C THR A 37 -2.75 -2.76 -5.12
N GLY A 38 -3.69 -3.72 -5.07
CA GLY A 38 -5.00 -3.56 -5.72
C GLY A 38 -5.82 -2.39 -5.19
N ARG A 39 -5.72 -2.07 -3.89
CA ARG A 39 -6.37 -0.87 -3.31
C ARG A 39 -5.75 0.42 -3.82
N LEU A 40 -4.42 0.49 -3.88
CA LEU A 40 -3.71 1.66 -4.40
C LEU A 40 -3.96 1.85 -5.91
N GLU A 41 -4.00 0.78 -6.70
CA GLU A 41 -4.39 0.83 -8.11
C GLU A 41 -5.78 1.45 -8.30
N ALA A 42 -6.76 1.02 -7.49
CA ALA A 42 -8.11 1.58 -7.53
C ALA A 42 -8.14 3.07 -7.15
N VAL A 43 -7.35 3.49 -6.13
CA VAL A 43 -7.22 4.91 -5.75
C VAL A 43 -6.59 5.73 -6.86
N VAL A 44 -5.48 5.26 -7.44
CA VAL A 44 -4.80 5.95 -8.55
C VAL A 44 -5.74 6.08 -9.76
N ALA A 45 -6.49 5.02 -10.10
CA ALA A 45 -7.48 5.06 -11.18
C ALA A 45 -8.58 6.08 -10.91
N GLY A 46 -9.18 6.08 -9.71
CA GLY A 46 -10.21 7.05 -9.34
C GLY A 46 -9.70 8.49 -9.31
N LEU A 47 -8.46 8.72 -8.85
CA LEU A 47 -7.84 10.04 -8.88
C LEU A 47 -7.60 10.53 -10.32
N ARG A 48 -7.19 9.64 -11.24
CA ARG A 48 -7.07 10.00 -12.66
C ARG A 48 -8.40 10.43 -13.25
N GLU A 49 -9.47 9.71 -12.93
CA GLU A 49 -10.82 10.05 -13.38
C GLU A 49 -11.26 11.40 -12.80
N LEU A 50 -11.08 11.63 -11.50
CA LEU A 50 -11.40 12.91 -10.86
C LEU A 50 -10.62 14.08 -11.45
N MET A 51 -9.34 13.89 -11.80
CA MET A 51 -8.53 14.94 -12.43
C MET A 51 -9.02 15.33 -13.84
N THR A 52 -9.95 14.58 -14.45
CA THR A 52 -10.61 15.00 -15.70
C THR A 52 -11.70 16.04 -15.48
N GLU A 53 -12.18 16.21 -14.24
CA GLU A 53 -13.23 17.16 -13.90
C GLU A 53 -12.68 18.60 -13.76
N PRO A 54 -13.22 19.59 -14.52
CA PRO A 54 -12.69 20.96 -14.51
C PRO A 54 -12.73 21.67 -13.15
N ALA A 55 -13.58 21.20 -12.24
CA ALA A 55 -13.75 21.76 -10.89
C ALA A 55 -12.69 21.25 -9.89
N VAL A 56 -11.87 20.26 -10.26
CA VAL A 56 -10.92 19.64 -9.34
C VAL A 56 -9.68 20.51 -9.16
N SER A 57 -9.33 20.73 -7.91
CA SER A 57 -8.17 21.55 -7.51
C SER A 57 -6.85 20.86 -7.87
N ASN A 58 -5.81 21.66 -8.13
CA ASN A 58 -4.42 21.20 -8.27
C ASN A 58 -3.91 20.39 -7.05
N ALA A 59 -4.56 20.51 -5.88
CA ALA A 59 -4.27 19.67 -4.73
C ALA A 59 -4.53 18.17 -5.00
N ALA A 60 -5.51 17.84 -5.84
CA ALA A 60 -5.79 16.46 -6.24
C ALA A 60 -4.64 15.87 -7.06
N THR A 61 -3.97 16.67 -7.88
CA THR A 61 -2.77 16.27 -8.62
C THR A 61 -1.62 15.87 -7.68
N LEU A 62 -1.45 16.59 -6.56
CA LEU A 62 -0.45 16.25 -5.56
C LEU A 62 -0.80 14.93 -4.84
N ILE A 63 -2.07 14.73 -4.51
CA ILE A 63 -2.57 13.48 -3.91
C ILE A 63 -2.36 12.31 -4.89
N TYR A 64 -2.64 12.53 -6.18
CA TYR A 64 -2.37 11.56 -7.24
C TYR A 64 -0.90 11.15 -7.27
N PHE A 65 0.04 12.10 -7.28
CA PHE A 65 1.47 11.77 -7.28
C PHE A 65 1.91 11.04 -6.01
N ALA A 66 1.36 11.41 -4.85
CA ALA A 66 1.64 10.70 -3.60
C ALA A 66 1.12 9.25 -3.64
N ALA A 67 -0.09 9.03 -4.15
CA ALA A 67 -0.69 7.71 -4.31
C ALA A 67 0.07 6.86 -5.34
N ASP A 68 0.47 7.44 -6.47
CA ASP A 68 1.26 6.80 -7.52
C ASP A 68 2.65 6.37 -7.01
N ALA A 69 3.32 7.24 -6.24
CA ALA A 69 4.58 6.90 -5.58
C ALA A 69 4.41 5.78 -4.54
N ALA A 70 3.33 5.80 -3.75
CA ALA A 70 3.03 4.75 -2.78
C ALA A 70 2.77 3.40 -3.48
N LEU A 71 2.05 3.40 -4.62
CA LEU A 71 1.83 2.23 -5.44
C LEU A 71 3.15 1.66 -5.99
N ALA A 72 4.03 2.52 -6.51
CA ALA A 72 5.34 2.12 -6.99
C ALA A 72 6.19 1.46 -5.88
N LEU A 73 6.17 2.02 -4.66
CA LEU A 73 6.82 1.42 -3.50
C LEU A 73 6.21 0.06 -3.12
N CYS A 74 4.88 -0.09 -3.23
CA CYS A 74 4.21 -1.35 -2.97
C CYS A 74 4.62 -2.43 -3.97
N TYR A 75 4.71 -2.11 -5.27
CA TYR A 75 5.24 -3.03 -6.28
C TYR A 75 6.71 -3.41 -6.01
N ALA A 76 7.54 -2.43 -5.64
CA ALA A 76 8.94 -2.70 -5.32
C ALA A 76 9.08 -3.61 -4.09
N ALA A 77 8.27 -3.37 -3.05
CA ALA A 77 8.18 -4.25 -1.89
C ALA A 77 7.73 -5.65 -2.30
N HIS A 78 6.64 -5.77 -3.07
CA HIS A 78 6.10 -7.05 -3.55
C HIS A 78 7.15 -7.85 -4.34
N ALA A 79 7.89 -7.19 -5.24
CA ALA A 79 8.97 -7.82 -6.01
C ALA A 79 10.14 -8.28 -5.11
N GLY A 80 10.41 -7.57 -4.01
CA GLY A 80 11.44 -7.91 -3.03
C GLY A 80 11.09 -9.10 -2.14
N VAL A 81 9.82 -9.48 -2.00
CA VAL A 81 9.37 -10.62 -1.18
C VAL A 81 9.19 -11.91 -2.01
N THR A 82 10.09 -12.18 -2.97
CA THR A 82 10.08 -13.42 -3.78
C THR A 82 9.60 -14.64 -2.98
N PRO A 83 8.57 -15.39 -3.42
CA PRO A 83 7.92 -16.43 -2.61
C PRO A 83 8.84 -17.56 -2.14
N ASP A 84 10.01 -17.72 -2.75
CA ASP A 84 11.03 -18.71 -2.41
C ASP A 84 12.13 -18.21 -1.47
N LEU A 85 12.22 -16.89 -1.25
CA LEU A 85 13.21 -16.26 -0.36
C LEU A 85 12.50 -15.74 0.89
N GLY A 86 12.29 -16.66 1.84
CA GLY A 86 12.15 -16.27 3.24
C GLY A 86 13.28 -15.29 3.58
N GLY A 87 12.90 -14.13 4.11
CA GLY A 87 13.72 -12.93 4.24
C GLY A 87 15.18 -13.24 4.56
N ALA A 88 16.06 -12.96 3.60
CA ALA A 88 17.48 -13.12 3.76
C ALA A 88 18.10 -11.80 4.27
N ALA A 89 18.49 -11.86 5.55
CA ALA A 89 19.48 -11.07 6.28
C ALA A 89 19.16 -9.60 6.63
#